data_AF-A0AAE4ZIJ7-F1
#
_entry.id   AF-A0AAE4ZIJ7-F1
#
_cell.length_a   1.000
_cell.length_b   1.000
_cell.length_c   1.000
_cell.angle_alpha   90.00
_cell.angle_beta   90.00
_cell.angle_gamma   90.00
#
_symmetry.space_group_name_H-M   'P 1'
#
loop_
_entity.id
_entity.type
_entity.pdbx_description
1 polymer ?
#
loop_
_entity_poly.entity_id
_entity_poly.type
_entity_poly.pdbx_seq_one_letter_code
_entity_poly.pdbx_strand_id
1 'polypeptide(L)'
;MHVDIEGATRIARLAAEFDWTWAVDDLEPFCAQAGWELVELREGGGSIRTNLHVSRPGAHMFGRQHRMDWISIYVTDLADDATPMTVVRPLLDEGFTNLDVALTALLGTATSAEPGPEAVLRWDLPKAVITLNLGVSAIDLRLKSPGYQAWRDEPEPEYED
;
A
#
# COMPACT_ATOMS: atom_id res chain seq x y z
N MET A 1 -19.16 -0.47 -3.43
CA MET A 1 -17.70 -0.48 -3.26
C MET A 1 -17.43 -0.54 -1.78
N HIS A 2 -16.94 -1.66 -1.29
CA HIS A 2 -16.57 -1.88 0.10
C HIS A 2 -15.13 -1.44 0.35
N VAL A 3 -14.83 -1.03 1.59
CA VAL A 3 -13.50 -0.69 2.09
C VAL A 3 -13.24 -1.47 3.37
N ASP A 4 -12.16 -2.24 3.42
CA ASP A 4 -11.78 -3.02 4.60
C ASP A 4 -10.84 -2.21 5.51
N ILE A 5 -11.43 -1.32 6.30
CA ILE A 5 -10.69 -0.41 7.19
C ILE A 5 -9.97 -1.18 8.30
N GLU A 6 -10.63 -2.18 8.88
CA GLU A 6 -10.04 -3.01 9.94
C GLU A 6 -8.86 -3.81 9.39
N GLY A 7 -9.02 -4.42 8.22
CA GLY A 7 -7.95 -5.11 7.52
C GLY A 7 -6.77 -4.20 7.22
N ALA A 8 -7.00 -3.02 6.65
CA ALA A 8 -5.96 -2.04 6.37
C ALA A 8 -5.19 -1.63 7.64
N THR A 9 -5.91 -1.38 8.73
CA THR A 9 -5.33 -1.00 10.02
C THR A 9 -4.51 -2.14 10.65
N ARG A 10 -4.99 -3.39 10.56
CA ARG A 10 -4.23 -4.57 11.00
C ARG A 10 -2.92 -4.71 10.22
N ILE A 11 -2.95 -4.53 8.91
CA ILE A 11 -1.78 -4.63 8.05
C ILE A 11 -0.79 -3.51 8.34
N ALA A 12 -1.28 -2.27 8.47
CA ALA A 12 -0.43 -1.13 8.79
C ALA A 12 0.28 -1.32 10.14
N ARG A 13 -0.42 -1.83 11.16
CA ARG A 13 0.19 -2.16 12.45
C ARG A 13 1.24 -3.25 12.31
N LEU A 14 0.90 -4.36 11.66
CA LEU A 14 1.83 -5.46 11.44
C LEU A 14 3.08 -4.97 10.72
N ALA A 15 2.92 -4.19 9.65
CA ALA A 15 4.03 -3.63 8.88
C ALA A 15 4.89 -2.66 9.69
N ALA A 16 4.30 -1.88 10.60
CA ALA A 16 5.03 -0.98 11.49
C ALA A 16 5.90 -1.74 12.51
N GLU A 17 5.41 -2.89 12.99
CA GLU A 17 6.06 -3.69 14.04
C GLU A 17 7.01 -4.76 13.50
N PHE A 18 6.82 -5.19 12.25
CA PHE A 18 7.61 -6.24 11.62
C PHE A 18 9.09 -5.84 11.49
N ASP A 19 9.97 -6.82 11.69
CA ASP A 19 11.42 -6.62 11.68
C ASP A 19 11.97 -6.70 10.24
N TRP A 20 11.60 -5.72 9.42
CA TRP A 20 11.97 -5.70 8.01
C TRP A 20 13.48 -5.61 7.81
N THR A 21 13.99 -6.50 6.96
CA THR A 21 15.27 -6.36 6.27
C THR A 21 15.10 -5.84 4.83
N TRP A 22 13.88 -5.91 4.31
CA TRP A 22 13.50 -5.67 2.91
C TRP A 22 14.18 -6.61 1.91
N ALA A 23 14.71 -7.75 2.39
CA ALA A 23 15.09 -8.87 1.54
C ALA A 23 13.84 -9.68 1.16
N VAL A 24 13.88 -10.37 0.02
CA VAL A 24 12.77 -11.24 -0.42
C VAL A 24 12.42 -12.32 0.63
N ASP A 25 13.38 -12.71 1.47
CA ASP A 25 13.20 -13.67 2.56
C ASP A 25 12.22 -13.18 3.65
N ASP A 26 11.96 -11.87 3.74
CA ASP A 26 10.96 -11.32 4.66
C ASP A 26 9.52 -11.65 4.21
N LEU A 27 9.31 -11.95 2.92
CA LEU A 27 7.99 -12.00 2.32
C LEU A 27 7.14 -13.15 2.86
N GLU A 28 7.70 -14.35 2.95
CA GLU A 28 6.99 -15.53 3.44
C GLU A 28 6.64 -15.40 4.93
N PRO A 29 7.57 -15.03 5.84
CA PRO A 29 7.24 -14.74 7.24
C PRO A 29 6.18 -13.64 7.41
N PHE A 30 6.26 -12.56 6.63
CA PHE A 30 5.28 -11.48 6.69
C PHE A 30 3.90 -11.97 6.25
N CYS A 31 3.81 -12.68 5.13
CA CYS A 31 2.55 -13.25 4.64
C CYS A 31 1.94 -14.21 5.68
N ALA A 32 2.75 -15.08 6.29
CA ALA A 32 2.29 -16.01 7.31
C ALA A 32 1.67 -15.27 8.53
N GLN A 33 2.32 -14.20 9.01
CA GLN A 33 1.80 -13.38 10.11
C GLN A 33 0.53 -12.60 9.74
N ALA A 34 0.45 -12.15 8.48
CA ALA A 34 -0.72 -11.45 7.96
C ALA A 34 -1.90 -12.38 7.66
N GLY A 35 -1.69 -13.71 7.68
CA GLY A 35 -2.67 -14.70 7.26
C GLY A 35 -2.88 -14.71 5.74
N TRP A 36 -1.82 -14.42 4.98
CA TRP A 36 -1.79 -14.33 3.53
C TRP A 36 -1.07 -15.52 2.92
N GLU A 37 -1.29 -15.72 1.63
CA GLU A 37 -0.69 -16.80 0.85
C GLU A 37 0.18 -16.19 -0.25
N LEU A 38 1.47 -16.54 -0.27
CA LEU A 38 2.35 -16.24 -1.40
C LEU A 38 1.99 -17.19 -2.55
N VAL A 39 1.34 -16.66 -3.58
CA VAL A 39 0.85 -17.45 -4.72
C VAL A 39 1.97 -17.71 -5.72
N GLU A 40 2.79 -16.69 -5.96
CA GLU A 40 3.88 -16.77 -6.92
C GLU A 40 5.01 -15.81 -6.54
N LEU A 41 6.25 -16.24 -6.76
CA LEU A 41 7.45 -15.41 -6.62
C LEU A 41 8.34 -15.59 -7.86
N ARG A 42 8.65 -14.48 -8.53
CA ARG A 42 9.54 -14.40 -9.69
C ARG A 42 10.59 -13.32 -9.45
N GLU A 43 11.59 -13.26 -10.34
CA GLU A 43 12.72 -12.31 -10.22
C GLU A 43 12.29 -10.83 -10.09
N GLY A 44 11.18 -10.45 -10.74
CA GLY A 44 10.67 -9.07 -10.73
C GLY A 44 9.59 -8.77 -9.69
N GLY A 45 9.18 -9.74 -8.87
CA GLY A 45 8.11 -9.54 -7.90
C GLY A 45 7.33 -10.81 -7.54
N GLY A 46 6.33 -10.64 -6.66
CA GLY A 46 5.49 -11.72 -6.18
C GLY A 46 4.01 -11.37 -6.20
N SER A 47 3.17 -12.38 -6.44
CA SER A 47 1.71 -12.27 -6.31
C SER A 47 1.27 -12.92 -5.01
N ILE A 48 0.44 -12.21 -4.26
CA ILE A 48 0.02 -12.58 -2.90
C ILE A 48 -1.50 -12.54 -2.86
N ARG A 49 -2.11 -13.55 -2.24
CA ARG A 49 -3.52 -13.55 -1.89
C ARG A 49 -3.66 -13.10 -0.44
N THR A 50 -4.41 -12.03 -0.22
CA THR A 50 -4.66 -11.48 1.12
C THR A 50 -5.95 -12.07 1.71
N ASN A 51 -6.17 -11.83 2.99
CA ASN A 51 -7.39 -12.18 3.72
C ASN A 51 -8.36 -10.98 3.86
N LEU A 52 -8.15 -9.92 3.08
CA LEU A 52 -8.97 -8.72 3.12
C LEU A 52 -10.37 -8.98 2.58
N HIS A 53 -11.37 -8.33 3.17
CA HIS A 53 -12.76 -8.46 2.78
C HIS A 53 -13.11 -7.57 1.57
N VAL A 54 -12.40 -7.76 0.46
CA VAL A 54 -12.60 -7.00 -0.78
C VAL A 54 -12.81 -7.95 -1.97
N SER A 55 -13.42 -7.46 -3.03
CA SER A 55 -13.73 -8.21 -4.26
C SER A 55 -12.50 -8.82 -4.93
N ARG A 56 -11.32 -8.21 -4.77
CA ARG A 56 -10.03 -8.73 -5.23
C ARG A 56 -9.01 -8.66 -4.11
N PRO A 57 -8.93 -9.67 -3.22
CA PRO A 57 -8.02 -9.68 -2.09
C PRO A 57 -6.61 -10.07 -2.55
N GLY A 58 -5.99 -9.18 -3.32
CA GLY A 58 -4.69 -9.36 -3.93
C GLY A 58 -3.69 -8.33 -3.42
N ALA A 59 -2.44 -8.75 -3.34
CA ALA A 59 -1.29 -7.87 -3.16
C ALA A 59 -0.17 -8.27 -4.12
N HIS A 60 0.66 -7.28 -4.46
CA HIS A 60 1.80 -7.46 -5.35
C HIS A 60 3.05 -6.93 -4.69
N MET A 61 4.06 -7.78 -4.56
CA MET A 61 5.41 -7.36 -4.16
C MET A 61 6.19 -6.99 -5.42
N PHE A 62 6.87 -5.85 -5.38
CA PHE A 62 7.75 -5.35 -6.43
C PHE A 62 9.17 -5.21 -5.90
N GLY A 63 10.14 -5.59 -6.71
CA GLY A 63 11.54 -5.56 -6.34
C GLY A 63 12.46 -6.02 -7.45
N ARG A 64 13.77 -6.09 -7.15
CA ARG A 64 14.81 -6.57 -8.08
C ARG A 64 15.89 -7.31 -7.30
N GLN A 65 16.52 -8.31 -7.92
CA GLN A 65 17.75 -8.95 -7.42
C GLN A 65 17.67 -9.35 -5.93
N HIS A 66 16.63 -10.10 -5.53
CA HIS A 66 16.39 -10.55 -4.15
C HIS A 66 16.11 -9.44 -3.11
N ARG A 67 15.88 -8.20 -3.56
CA ARG A 67 15.42 -7.09 -2.71
C ARG A 67 13.98 -6.74 -3.02
N MET A 68 13.21 -6.44 -1.98
CA MET A 68 11.87 -5.87 -2.09
C MET A 68 11.95 -4.35 -2.02
N ASP A 69 11.33 -3.67 -2.98
CA ASP A 69 11.22 -2.22 -2.97
C ASP A 69 9.91 -1.79 -2.30
N TRP A 70 8.80 -2.44 -2.65
CA TRP A 70 7.49 -2.18 -2.06
C TRP A 70 6.46 -3.29 -2.30
N ILE A 71 5.38 -3.28 -1.52
CA ILE A 71 4.21 -4.16 -1.65
C ILE A 71 2.97 -3.28 -1.85
N SER A 72 2.18 -3.54 -2.88
CA SER A 72 0.86 -2.93 -3.14
C SER A 72 -0.25 -3.82 -2.62
N ILE A 73 -1.19 -3.29 -1.85
CA ILE A 73 -2.30 -4.06 -1.27
C ILE A 73 -3.61 -3.32 -1.54
N TYR A 74 -4.56 -3.99 -2.20
CA TYR A 74 -5.91 -3.43 -2.35
C TYR A 74 -6.65 -3.47 -1.03
N VAL A 75 -7.12 -2.31 -0.56
CA VAL A 75 -7.93 -2.17 0.68
C VAL A 75 -9.38 -1.81 0.41
N THR A 76 -9.75 -1.68 -0.87
CA THR A 76 -11.12 -1.52 -1.33
C THR A 76 -11.46 -2.56 -2.38
N ASP A 77 -12.74 -2.70 -2.66
CA ASP A 77 -13.18 -3.28 -3.92
C ASP A 77 -12.52 -2.57 -5.10
N LEU A 78 -12.33 -3.31 -6.19
CA LEU A 78 -12.02 -2.71 -7.49
C LEU A 78 -13.33 -2.28 -8.13
N ALA A 79 -13.40 -1.03 -8.60
CA ALA A 79 -14.54 -0.57 -9.37
C ALA A 79 -14.70 -1.39 -10.66
N ASP A 80 -15.94 -1.70 -11.02
CA ASP A 80 -16.26 -2.29 -12.31
C ASP A 80 -16.07 -1.23 -13.41
N ASP A 81 -15.36 -1.58 -14.48
CA ASP A 81 -15.09 -0.71 -15.64
C ASP A 81 -16.38 -0.17 -16.28
N ALA A 82 -17.50 -0.88 -16.13
CA ALA A 82 -18.81 -0.44 -16.61
C ALA A 82 -19.48 0.63 -15.70
N THR A 83 -19.00 0.81 -14.47
CA THR A 83 -19.56 1.78 -13.53
C THR A 83 -19.00 3.17 -13.81
N PRO A 84 -19.85 4.19 -14.05
CA PRO A 84 -19.36 5.55 -14.30
C PRO A 84 -18.54 6.11 -13.13
N MET A 85 -17.44 6.81 -13.45
CA MET A 85 -16.58 7.44 -12.45
C MET A 85 -17.31 8.45 -11.56
N THR A 86 -18.40 9.06 -12.03
CA THR A 86 -19.25 9.94 -11.22
C THR A 86 -19.95 9.22 -10.06
N VAL A 87 -20.11 7.89 -10.14
CA VAL A 87 -20.66 7.03 -9.08
C VAL A 87 -19.55 6.46 -8.21
N VAL A 88 -18.43 6.04 -8.83
CA VAL A 88 -17.29 5.45 -8.11
C VAL A 88 -16.59 6.48 -7.24
N ARG A 89 -16.39 7.70 -7.75
CA ARG A 89 -15.52 8.68 -7.13
C ARG A 89 -15.93 9.08 -5.71
N PRO A 90 -17.20 9.42 -5.42
CA PRO A 90 -17.61 9.75 -4.06
C PRO A 90 -17.38 8.61 -3.05
N LEU A 91 -17.53 7.36 -3.48
CA LEU A 91 -17.30 6.18 -2.61
C LEU A 91 -15.82 6.00 -2.28
N LEU A 92 -14.94 6.28 -3.26
CA LEU A 92 -13.50 6.29 -3.04
C LEU A 92 -13.06 7.42 -2.13
N ASP A 93 -13.60 8.64 -2.32
CA ASP A 93 -13.26 9.80 -1.47
C ASP A 93 -13.69 9.57 -0.01
N GLU A 94 -14.89 9.01 0.21
CA GLU A 94 -15.38 8.62 1.54
C GLU A 94 -14.51 7.51 2.14
N GLY A 95 -14.21 6.47 1.36
CA GLY A 95 -13.34 5.37 1.77
C GLY A 95 -11.94 5.83 2.17
N PHE A 96 -11.35 6.74 1.40
CA PHE A 96 -10.03 7.31 1.67
C PHE A 96 -10.04 8.14 2.95
N THR A 97 -11.06 8.98 3.13
CA THR A 97 -11.23 9.77 4.36
C THR A 97 -11.34 8.87 5.59
N ASN A 98 -12.09 7.78 5.51
CA ASN A 98 -12.25 6.84 6.63
C ASN A 98 -10.94 6.09 6.93
N LEU A 99 -10.17 5.72 5.90
CA LEU A 99 -8.86 5.09 6.05
C LEU A 99 -7.82 6.07 6.62
N ASP A 100 -7.82 7.33 6.19
CA ASP A 100 -6.98 8.38 6.78
C ASP A 100 -7.23 8.49 8.28
N VAL A 101 -8.49 8.67 8.71
CA VAL A 101 -8.84 8.78 10.13
C VAL A 101 -8.33 7.56 10.92
N ALA A 102 -8.54 6.34 10.40
CA ALA A 102 -8.13 5.12 11.07
C ALA A 102 -6.60 4.97 11.15
N LEU A 103 -5.88 5.24 10.05
CA LEU A 103 -4.43 5.13 9.99
C LEU A 103 -3.74 6.25 10.78
N THR A 104 -4.26 7.46 10.73
CA THR A 104 -3.77 8.59 11.55
C THR A 104 -3.95 8.30 13.04
N ALA A 105 -5.07 7.69 13.45
CA ALA A 105 -5.25 7.26 14.83
C ALA A 105 -4.27 6.16 15.27
N LEU A 106 -3.85 5.30 14.35
CA LEU A 106 -2.90 4.21 14.61
C LEU A 106 -1.43 4.66 14.60
N LEU A 107 -1.04 5.39 13.55
CA LEU A 107 0.36 5.70 13.21
C LEU A 107 0.76 7.12 13.61
N GLY A 108 -0.19 7.95 14.04
CA GLY A 108 -0.01 9.38 14.23
C GLY A 108 -0.20 10.17 12.94
N THR A 109 0.07 11.48 12.99
CA THR A 109 -0.06 12.38 11.84
C THR A 109 0.83 11.93 10.68
N ALA A 110 0.29 11.93 9.46
CA ALA A 110 1.06 11.64 8.25
C ALA A 110 2.28 12.58 8.13
N THR A 111 3.42 12.00 7.72
CA THR A 111 4.66 12.73 7.45
C THR A 111 4.53 13.64 6.24
N SER A 112 3.80 13.20 5.21
CA SER A 112 3.42 14.04 4.08
C SER A 112 2.01 13.72 3.58
N ALA A 113 1.41 14.73 2.93
CA ALA A 113 0.10 14.64 2.32
C ALA A 113 0.12 15.37 0.98
N GLU A 114 -0.21 14.65 -0.07
CA GLU A 114 -0.38 15.17 -1.43
C GLU A 114 -1.88 15.15 -1.74
N PRO A 115 -2.59 16.29 -1.66
CA PRO A 115 -4.02 16.33 -1.93
C PRO A 115 -4.30 16.29 -3.44
N GLY A 116 -5.49 15.83 -3.83
CA GLY A 116 -5.93 15.86 -5.23
C GLY A 116 -6.79 14.67 -5.61
N PRO A 117 -7.12 14.52 -6.90
CA PRO A 117 -7.87 13.37 -7.38
C PRO A 117 -7.11 12.06 -7.16
N GLU A 118 -5.78 12.07 -7.12
CA GLU A 118 -4.95 10.90 -6.79
C GLU A 118 -4.21 11.14 -5.48
N ALA A 119 -4.94 11.51 -4.43
CA ALA A 119 -4.36 11.88 -3.15
C ALA A 119 -3.49 10.77 -2.54
N VAL A 120 -2.40 11.17 -1.91
CA VAL A 120 -1.47 10.26 -1.21
C VAL A 120 -1.20 10.78 0.20
N LEU A 121 -1.33 9.89 1.18
CA LEU A 121 -0.83 10.10 2.54
C LEU A 121 0.34 9.17 2.79
N ARG A 122 1.35 9.65 3.52
CA ARG A 122 2.58 8.90 3.79
C ARG A 122 2.97 9.01 5.25
N TRP A 123 3.38 7.89 5.82
CA TRP A 123 3.96 7.78 7.16
C TRP A 123 5.34 7.16 7.05
N ASP A 124 6.36 7.91 7.45
CA ASP A 124 7.73 7.42 7.53
C ASP A 124 7.97 6.82 8.90
N LEU A 125 7.97 5.48 8.98
CA LEU A 125 8.26 4.74 10.20
C LEU A 125 9.71 4.24 10.17
N PRO A 126 10.31 3.91 11.33
CA PRO A 126 11.73 3.53 11.39
C PRO A 126 12.12 2.34 10.50
N LYS A 127 11.20 1.39 10.28
CA LYS A 127 11.47 0.14 9.53
C LYS A 127 10.72 0.03 8.20
N ALA A 128 9.74 0.89 7.96
CA ALA A 128 8.89 0.83 6.78
C ALA A 128 8.31 2.21 6.47
N VAL A 129 8.09 2.51 5.20
CA VAL A 129 7.24 3.64 4.80
C VAL A 129 5.89 3.10 4.39
N ILE A 130 4.82 3.63 4.98
CA ILE A 130 3.45 3.27 4.63
C ILE A 130 2.85 4.41 3.83
N THR A 131 2.26 4.12 2.67
CA THR A 131 1.46 5.11 1.94
C THR A 131 0.05 4.62 1.67
N LEU A 132 -0.92 5.51 1.85
CA LEU A 132 -2.31 5.32 1.43
C LEU A 132 -2.49 6.09 0.13
N ASN A 133 -2.87 5.40 -0.95
CA ASN A 133 -2.96 5.99 -2.29
C ASN A 133 -4.40 5.89 -2.79
N LEU A 134 -4.99 7.03 -3.11
CA LEU A 134 -6.27 7.12 -3.78
C LEU A 134 -6.07 6.92 -5.27
N GLY A 135 -6.35 5.72 -5.77
CA GLY A 135 -6.30 5.42 -7.20
C GLY A 135 -7.59 5.82 -7.92
N VAL A 136 -7.58 5.64 -9.25
CA VAL A 136 -8.74 5.91 -10.11
C VAL A 136 -9.89 4.95 -9.81
N SER A 137 -9.61 3.67 -9.59
CA SER A 137 -10.64 2.61 -9.46
C SER A 137 -10.57 1.81 -8.16
N ALA A 138 -9.62 2.10 -7.28
CA ALA A 138 -9.45 1.47 -5.98
C ALA A 138 -8.54 2.33 -5.08
N ILE A 139 -8.56 2.06 -3.78
CA ILE A 139 -7.56 2.57 -2.84
C ILE A 139 -6.57 1.44 -2.55
N ASP A 140 -5.30 1.79 -2.56
CA ASP A 140 -4.23 0.85 -2.22
C ASP A 140 -3.39 1.35 -1.04
N LEU A 141 -3.02 0.42 -0.17
CA LEU A 141 -2.01 0.62 0.85
C LEU A 141 -0.69 0.10 0.30
N ARG A 142 0.37 0.89 0.39
CA ARG A 142 1.73 0.48 0.02
C ARG A 142 2.62 0.42 1.23
N LEU A 143 3.37 -0.68 1.33
CA LEU A 143 4.46 -0.85 2.27
C LEU A 143 5.76 -0.72 1.46
N LYS A 144 6.67 0.17 1.85
CA LYS A 144 7.88 0.45 1.08
C LYS A 144 9.13 0.39 1.95
N SER A 145 10.23 -0.04 1.35
CA SER A 145 11.55 0.06 1.95
C SER A 145 11.91 1.53 2.21
N PRO A 146 12.38 1.90 3.42
CA PRO A 146 12.86 3.26 3.67
C PRO A 146 13.99 3.67 2.70
N GLY A 147 14.88 2.74 2.34
CA GLY A 147 15.94 3.01 1.36
C GLY A 147 15.41 3.27 -0.05
N TYR A 148 14.36 2.54 -0.46
CA TYR A 148 13.68 2.80 -1.73
C TYR A 148 12.95 4.14 -1.72
N GLN A 149 12.26 4.48 -0.63
CA GLN A 149 11.57 5.77 -0.51
C GLN A 149 12.57 6.93 -0.52
N ALA A 150 13.71 6.81 0.18
CA ALA A 150 14.75 7.83 0.16
C ALA A 150 15.29 8.08 -1.25
N TRP A 151 15.57 7.02 -2.02
CA TRP A 151 15.96 7.16 -3.43
C TRP A 151 14.88 7.82 -4.29
N ARG A 152 13.60 7.55 -4.03
CA ARG A 152 12.49 8.20 -4.74
C ARG A 152 12.29 9.66 -4.38
N ASP A 153 12.69 10.06 -3.19
CA ASP A 153 12.62 11.44 -2.71
C ASP A 153 13.80 12.28 -3.22
N GLU A 154 14.86 11.65 -3.76
CA GLU A 154 15.95 12.36 -4.43
C GLU A 154 15.41 13.08 -5.68
N PRO A 155 15.69 14.39 -5.84
CA PRO A 155 15.29 15.11 -7.04
C PRO A 155 15.97 14.48 -8.27
N GLU A 156 15.21 14.31 -9.37
CA GLU A 156 15.84 13.98 -10.64
C GLU A 156 16.85 15.08 -10.99
N PRO A 157 18.08 14.72 -11.45
CA PRO A 157 19.06 15.72 -11.81
C PRO A 157 18.48 16.64 -12.87
N GLU A 158 18.53 17.95 -12.63
CA GLU A 158 18.17 18.96 -13.62
C GLU A 158 19.06 18.73 -14.85
N TYR A 159 18.44 18.31 -15.95
CA TYR A 159 19.12 18.29 -17.24
C TYR A 159 19.34 19.75 -17.64
N GLU A 160 20.58 20.23 -17.59
CA GLU A 160 20.97 21.49 -18.25
C GLU A 160 20.82 21.29 -19.77
N ASP A 161 19.91 22.08 -20.38
CA ASP A 161 19.69 22.18 -21.83
C ASP A 161 20.93 22.67 -22.61
#